data_AF-A0A7C1GT35-F1
#
_entry.id   AF-A0A7C1GT35-F1
#
_cell.length_a   1.000
_cell.length_b   1.000
_cell.length_c   1.000
_cell.angle_alpha   90.00
_cell.angle_beta   90.00
_cell.angle_gamma   90.00
#
_symmetry.space_group_name_H-M   'P 1'
#
loop_
_entity.id
_entity.type
_entity.pdbx_description
1 polymer ?
#
loop_
_entity_poly.entity_id
_entity_poly.type
_entity_poly.pdbx_seq_one_letter_code
_entity_poly.pdbx_strand_id
1 'polypeptide(L)' 'MDFLDTIVRRNPSLIKTAVSMHQNNELPANSVVVDLDMVEENAVKIRDAAAERGIHLYLMTKQFGRNPEICRTLNNA' A
#
# COMPACT_ATOMS: atom_id res chain seq x y z
N MET A 1 -10.08 15.70 2.57
CA MET A 1 -10.41 14.40 3.18
C MET A 1 -9.12 13.91 3.80
N ASP A 2 -9.08 13.75 5.12
CA ASP A 2 -7.88 13.31 5.82
C ASP A 2 -7.74 11.79 5.71
N PHE A 3 -6.60 11.31 5.20
CA PHE A 3 -6.32 9.88 5.11
C PHE A 3 -5.92 9.29 6.47
N LEU A 4 -5.53 10.11 7.45
CA LEU A 4 -5.10 9.66 8.75
C LEU A 4 -6.22 8.89 9.49
N ASP A 5 -7.43 9.45 9.54
CA ASP A 5 -8.61 8.77 10.13
C ASP A 5 -8.91 7.44 9.45
N THR A 6 -8.69 7.36 8.13
CA THR A 6 -8.90 6.12 7.37
C THR A 6 -7.85 5.08 7.72
N ILE A 7 -6.59 5.47 7.86
CA ILE A 7 -5.51 4.56 8.25
C ILE A 7 -5.73 4.10 9.70
N VAL A 8 -6.10 4.99 10.63
CA VAL A 8 -6.43 4.62 12.02
C VAL A 8 -7.50 3.53 12.07
N ARG A 9 -8.54 3.62 11.23
CA ARG A 9 -9.62 2.64 11.20
C ARG A 9 -9.27 1.35 10.45
N ARG A 10 -8.53 1.42 9.34
CA ARG A 10 -8.35 0.29 8.41
C ARG A 10 -6.99 -0.39 8.50
N ASN A 11 -5.95 0.33 8.93
CA ASN A 11 -4.60 -0.21 9.10
C ASN A 11 -3.86 0.51 10.27
N PRO A 12 -4.33 0.36 11.52
CA PRO A 12 -3.67 0.96 12.68
C PRO A 12 -2.27 0.39 12.94
N SER A 13 -1.98 -0.83 12.47
CA SER A 13 -0.67 -1.46 12.61
C SER A 13 0.41 -0.71 11.83
N LEU A 14 0.11 -0.24 10.62
CA LEU A 14 1.04 0.59 9.83
C LEU A 14 1.50 1.85 10.60
N ILE A 15 0.57 2.52 11.32
CA ILE A 15 0.90 3.70 12.13
C ILE A 15 1.85 3.31 13.26
N LYS A 16 1.52 2.25 14.02
CA LYS A 16 2.33 1.79 15.15
C LYS A 16 3.74 1.39 14.70
N THR A 17 3.85 0.65 13.60
CA THR A 17 5.12 0.23 13.02
C THR A 17 5.95 1.42 12.58
N ALA A 18 5.37 2.36 11.80
CA ALA A 18 6.08 3.54 11.33
C ALA A 18 6.60 4.41 12.49
N VAL A 19 5.77 4.62 13.52
CA VAL A 19 6.18 5.37 14.73
C VAL A 19 7.31 4.66 15.47
N SER A 20 7.18 3.35 15.71
CA SER A 20 8.21 2.57 16.41
C SER A 20 9.54 2.62 15.67
N MET A 21 9.54 2.34 14.36
CA MET A 21 10.76 2.34 13.55
C MET A 21 11.40 3.73 13.51
N HIS A 22 10.61 4.80 13.41
CA HIS A 22 11.13 6.17 13.47
C HIS A 22 11.75 6.49 14.85
N GLN A 23 11.08 6.15 15.95
CA GLN A 23 11.59 6.36 17.31
C GLN A 23 12.85 5.54 17.60
N ASN A 24 13.00 4.39 16.95
CA ASN A 24 14.18 3.56 17.01
C ASN A 24 15.31 4.02 16.06
N ASN A 25 15.13 5.10 15.30
CA ASN A 25 16.05 5.58 14.25
C ASN A 25 16.26 4.61 13.08
N GLU A 26 15.35 3.67 12.86
CA GLU A 26 15.35 2.76 11.72
C GLU A 26 14.78 3.43 10.45
N LEU A 27 13.96 4.46 10.63
CA LEU A 27 13.42 5.29 9.54
C LEU A 27 13.77 6.77 9.78
N PRO A 28 14.38 7.47 8.81
CA PRO A 28 14.57 8.90 8.92
C PRO A 28 13.25 9.65 8.69
N ALA A 29 13.19 10.89 9.16
CA ALA A 29 12.14 11.83 8.76
C ALA A 29 12.04 11.95 7.23
N ASN A 30 10.89 12.39 6.73
CA ASN A 30 10.59 12.47 5.29
C ASN A 30 10.61 11.11 4.56
N SER A 31 10.24 10.04 5.27
CA SER A 31 10.05 8.70 4.71
C SER A 31 8.57 8.38 4.52
N VAL A 32 8.24 7.64 3.46
CA VAL A 32 6.90 7.09 3.23
C VAL A 32 6.94 5.59 3.50
N VAL A 33 6.10 5.12 4.41
CA VAL A 33 5.98 3.69 4.74
C VAL A 33 4.79 3.11 3.99
N VAL A 34 5.02 2.00 3.29
CA VAL A 34 4.00 1.28 2.52
C VAL A 34 3.91 -0.14 3.06
N ASP A 35 2.69 -0.55 3.40
CA ASP A 35 2.37 -1.92 3.81
C ASP A 35 2.14 -2.77 2.55
N LEU A 36 3.09 -3.66 2.24
CA LEU A 36 3.04 -4.48 1.02
C LEU A 36 1.96 -5.56 1.08
N ASP A 37 1.69 -6.11 2.27
CA ASP A 37 0.64 -7.12 2.46
C ASP A 37 -0.73 -6.51 2.13
N MET A 38 -0.97 -5.29 2.62
CA MET A 38 -2.19 -4.57 2.30
C MET A 38 -2.25 -4.11 0.83
N VAL A 39 -1.11 -3.83 0.18
CA VAL A 39 -1.08 -3.53 -1.25
C VAL A 39 -1.53 -4.76 -2.06
N GLU A 40 -1.00 -5.94 -1.74
CA GLU A 40 -1.37 -7.21 -2.37
C GLU A 40 -2.86 -7.53 -2.16
N GLU A 41 -3.35 -7.49 -0.92
CA GLU A 41 -4.74 -7.80 -0.61
C GLU A 41 -5.72 -6.87 -1.33
N ASN A 42 -5.39 -5.58 -1.42
CA ASN A 42 -6.21 -4.61 -2.14
C ASN A 42 -6.16 -4.85 -3.67
N ALA A 43 -5.01 -5.22 -4.21
CA ALA A 43 -4.87 -5.54 -5.63
C ALA A 43 -5.69 -6.77 -6.02
N VAL A 44 -5.66 -7.84 -5.21
CA VAL A 44 -6.51 -9.04 -5.39
C VAL A 44 -7.98 -8.64 -5.45
N LYS A 45 -8.48 -7.85 -4.48
CA LYS A 45 -9.88 -7.41 -4.45
C LYS A 45 -10.28 -6.62 -5.70
N ILE A 46 -9.41 -5.75 -6.18
CA ILE A 46 -9.66 -4.95 -7.39
C ILE A 46 -9.66 -5.85 -8.64
N ARG A 47 -8.68 -6.77 -8.74
CA ARG A 47 -8.58 -7.73 -9.84
C ARG A 47 -9.82 -8.61 -9.93
N ASP A 48 -10.24 -9.18 -8.80
CA ASP A 48 -11.38 -10.10 -8.76
C ASP A 48 -12.67 -9.37 -9.14
N ALA A 49 -12.89 -8.15 -8.63
CA ALA A 49 -14.02 -7.32 -9.02
C ALA A 49 -14.01 -6.93 -10.51
N ALA A 50 -12.83 -6.70 -11.09
CA ALA A 50 -12.70 -6.42 -12.52
C ALA A 50 -12.95 -7.68 -13.37
N ALA A 51 -12.48 -8.85 -12.94
CA ALA A 51 -12.69 -10.12 -13.60
C ALA A 51 -14.17 -10.49 -13.68
N GLU A 52 -14.93 -10.31 -12.59
CA GLU A 52 -16.39 -10.48 -12.56
C GLU A 52 -17.14 -9.64 -13.60
N ARG A 53 -16.54 -8.53 -14.03
CA ARG A 53 -17.15 -7.53 -14.92
C ARG A 53 -16.53 -7.50 -16.32
N GLY A 54 -15.56 -8.38 -16.60
CA GLY A 54 -14.83 -8.39 -17.87
C GLY A 54 -14.00 -7.12 -18.13
N ILE A 55 -13.56 -6.43 -17.08
CA ILE A 55 -12.77 -5.20 -17.19
C ILE A 55 -11.28 -5.54 -17.20
N HIS A 56 -10.53 -5.00 -18.16
CA HIS A 56 -9.08 -5.10 -18.19
C HIS A 56 -8.44 -3.98 -17.36
N LEU A 57 -7.45 -4.34 -16.53
CA LEU A 57 -6.75 -3.41 -15.63
C LEU A 57 -5.34 -3.12 -16.13
N TYR A 58 -4.92 -1.85 -15.99
CA TYR A 58 -3.54 -1.42 -16.21
C TYR A 58 -2.93 -0.91 -14.91
N LEU A 59 -1.71 -1.33 -14.61
CA LEU A 59 -0.99 -0.92 -13.41
C LEU A 59 -0.47 0.52 -13.55
N MET A 60 -1.01 1.45 -12.76
CA MET A 60 -0.44 2.80 -12.61
C MET A 60 0.43 2.85 -11.35
N THR A 61 1.72 3.17 -11.49
CA THR A 61 2.69 3.09 -10.37
C THR A 61 3.34 4.43 -10.02
N LYS A 62 2.98 5.51 -10.74
CA LYS A 62 3.58 6.84 -10.57
C LYS A 62 3.42 7.39 -9.14
N GLN A 63 2.28 7.15 -8.51
CA GLN A 63 1.95 7.63 -7.17
C GLN A 63 2.80 7.02 -6.05
N PHE A 64 3.43 5.87 -6.30
CA PHE A 64 4.38 5.24 -5.37
C PHE A 64 5.82 5.29 -5.88
N GLY A 65 6.12 6.28 -6.73
CA GLY A 65 7.48 6.50 -7.24
C GLY A 65 7.98 5.44 -8.22
N ARG A 66 7.10 4.63 -8.80
CA ARG A 66 7.48 3.47 -9.66
C ARG A 66 8.38 2.48 -8.91
N ASN A 67 8.17 2.34 -7.60
CA ASN A 67 8.98 1.47 -6.75
C ASN A 67 8.92 0.01 -7.26
N PRO A 68 10.06 -0.65 -7.52
CA PRO A 68 10.10 -1.98 -8.13
C PRO A 68 9.55 -3.09 -7.22
N GLU A 69 9.63 -2.94 -5.90
CA GLU A 69 9.09 -3.91 -4.95
C GLU A 69 7.56 -3.87 -4.98
N ILE A 70 6.98 -2.67 -4.94
CA ILE A 70 5.53 -2.48 -5.09
C ILE A 70 5.03 -3.04 -6.43
N CYS A 71 5.77 -2.78 -7.52
CA CYS A 71 5.43 -3.36 -8.83
C CYS A 71 5.45 -4.89 -8.82
N ARG A 72 6.42 -5.50 -8.13
CA ARG A 72 6.52 -6.97 -8.01
C ARG A 72 5.36 -7.53 -7.20
N THR A 73 5.04 -6.93 -6.06
CA THR A 73 3.87 -7.29 -5.24
C THR A 73 2.60 -7.25 -6.09
N LEU A 74 2.38 -6.17 -6.85
CA LEU A 74 1.20 -6.02 -7.69
C LEU A 74 1.13 -7.00 -8.87
N ASN A 75 2.27 -7.43 -9.42
CA ASN A 75 2.31 -8.43 -10.48
C ASN A 75 2.01 -9.84 -9.97
N ASN A 76 2.30 -10.11 -8.69
CA ASN A 76 2.05 -11.40 -8.06
C ASN A 76 0.63 -11.52 -7.49
N ALA A 77 -0.03 -10.37 -7.27
CA ALA A 77 -1.36 -10.25 -6.68
C ALA A 77 -2.46 -10.82 -7.57
#